data_AF-Q7MD39-F1
#
_entry.id   AF-Q7MD39-F1
#
_cell.length_a   1.000
_cell.length_b   1.000
_cell.length_c   1.000
_cell.angle_alpha   90.00
_cell.angle_beta   90.00
_cell.angle_gamma   90.00
#
_symmetry.space_group_name_H-M   'P 1'
#
loop_
_entity.id
_entity.type
_entity.pdbx_description
1 polymer ?
#
loop_
_entity_poly.entity_id
_entity_poly.type
_entity_poly.pdbx_seq_one_letter_code
_entity_poly.pdbx_strand_id
1 'polypeptide(L)'
;MMKTKYLLLPLLASSSLLSHMAFANNHWPDLPIGVKNGVSAQIGSKVYVGLGSAEKSFYVLDTQAPQNGWTLLAEFIGPERSGATATVVGENIFVFGGSGKASDDASSPIIFDTVYRFDTQTNRWHQVKTQTPVGLLGASSYSPDGKQVLFFGGYSKPLFDKYLADITRTDKKAQPEQWQKIVDDYMGMEPLAYQWNRDVLSFNPTNDKWDVVTRSPYLPNCGSATVIDGPSITLISGEIKPGLRTAEVKTFTYGELQPWQSTYALPAAKGQAQQEGIAGAYSGVVSNTLLVAGGANFHGAKAQFESGQMFAHNGLSKAYNSEIYAKQKGVWQQVGQLPEGLAYGASFSVKGGVLMVGGERADRTASTKVYLVGLNNNQIDIVD
;
A
#
# COMPACT_ATOMS: atom_id res chain seq x y z
N MET A 1 40.62 -71.25 39.47
CA MET A 1 39.81 -72.30 38.80
C MET A 1 38.48 -71.67 38.40
N MET A 2 38.11 -71.73 37.11
CA MET A 2 36.80 -71.45 36.45
C MET A 2 35.90 -70.32 36.98
N LYS A 3 35.71 -69.24 36.21
CA LYS A 3 34.64 -69.01 35.20
C LYS A 3 33.21 -68.97 35.77
N THR A 4 32.65 -67.77 35.88
CA THR A 4 31.23 -67.53 35.64
C THR A 4 31.06 -66.17 34.95
N LYS A 5 30.71 -66.20 33.65
CA LYS A 5 30.28 -65.03 32.88
C LYS A 5 28.79 -64.81 33.18
N TYR A 6 28.42 -63.64 33.67
CA TYR A 6 27.02 -63.22 33.69
C TYR A 6 26.71 -62.50 32.38
N LEU A 7 25.91 -63.16 31.56
CA LEU A 7 25.24 -62.63 30.38
C LEU A 7 23.88 -62.12 30.85
N LEU A 8 23.63 -60.81 30.81
CA LEU A 8 22.30 -60.24 31.01
C LEU A 8 21.95 -59.46 29.73
N LEU A 9 21.01 -60.04 28.98
CA LEU A 9 20.42 -59.55 27.73
C LEU A 9 19.39 -58.42 28.00
N PRO A 10 18.97 -57.67 26.98
CA PRO A 10 18.52 -56.29 27.10
C PRO A 10 17.00 -56.12 27.26
N LEU A 11 16.59 -55.09 28.00
CA LEU A 11 15.28 -54.47 27.84
C LEU A 11 15.38 -53.35 26.78
N LEU A 12 14.95 -53.64 25.55
CA LEU A 12 14.57 -52.60 24.60
C LEU A 12 13.22 -52.03 25.06
N ALA A 13 13.25 -50.85 25.68
CA ALA A 13 12.05 -50.07 25.94
C ALA A 13 11.51 -49.54 24.61
N SER A 14 10.33 -50.02 24.24
CA SER A 14 9.52 -49.59 23.11
C SER A 14 9.19 -48.10 23.23
N SER A 15 9.91 -47.25 22.51
CA SER A 15 9.56 -45.85 22.31
C SER A 15 8.39 -45.77 21.33
N SER A 16 7.20 -45.53 21.88
CA SER A 16 6.02 -45.15 21.12
C SER A 16 6.32 -43.85 20.35
N LEU A 17 6.66 -43.97 19.08
CA LEU A 17 6.66 -42.85 18.14
C LEU A 17 5.22 -42.35 18.02
N LEU A 18 4.87 -41.37 18.84
CA LEU A 18 3.76 -40.46 18.56
C LEU A 18 4.14 -39.74 17.27
N SER A 19 3.72 -40.30 16.14
CA SER A 19 3.65 -39.60 14.88
C SER A 19 2.70 -38.44 15.08
N HIS A 20 3.24 -37.27 15.46
CA HIS A 20 2.57 -36.02 15.24
C HIS A 20 2.35 -35.93 13.73
N MET A 21 1.14 -36.27 13.27
CA MET A 21 0.62 -35.73 12.03
C MET A 21 0.60 -34.22 12.23
N ALA A 22 1.70 -33.57 11.86
CA ALA A 22 1.69 -32.16 11.56
C ALA A 22 0.72 -32.02 10.39
N PHE A 23 -0.54 -31.71 10.69
CA PHE A 23 -1.36 -31.03 9.70
C PHE A 23 -0.54 -29.81 9.31
N ALA A 24 -0.03 -29.81 8.08
CA ALA A 24 0.50 -28.61 7.48
C ALA A 24 -0.65 -27.61 7.53
N ASN A 25 -0.63 -26.70 8.51
CA ASN A 25 -1.54 -25.57 8.52
C ASN A 25 -1.19 -24.80 7.26
N ASN A 26 -2.01 -24.94 6.22
CA ASN A 26 -1.89 -24.22 4.95
C ASN A 26 -2.19 -22.72 5.12
N HIS A 27 -1.94 -22.15 6.31
CA HIS A 27 -2.29 -20.78 6.64
C HIS A 27 -1.05 -19.90 6.70
N TRP A 28 -1.15 -18.70 6.15
CA TRP A 28 -0.14 -17.67 6.35
C TRP A 28 -0.27 -17.11 7.77
N PRO A 29 0.85 -16.70 8.40
CA PRO A 29 0.79 -16.14 9.74
C PRO A 29 0.07 -14.78 9.70
N ASP A 30 -1.00 -14.67 10.48
CA ASP A 30 -1.67 -13.38 10.75
C ASP A 30 -0.67 -12.37 11.32
N LEU A 31 -0.85 -11.09 10.96
CA LEU A 31 -0.12 -9.99 11.57
C LEU A 31 -0.41 -9.93 13.08
N PRO A 32 0.59 -9.59 13.93
CA PRO A 32 0.37 -9.38 15.36
C PRO A 32 -0.65 -8.27 15.70
N ILE A 33 -0.78 -7.29 14.81
CA ILE A 33 -1.74 -6.18 14.88
C ILE A 33 -2.26 -5.88 13.48
N GLY A 34 -3.52 -5.43 13.38
CA GLY A 34 -4.08 -5.06 12.08
C GLY A 34 -3.39 -3.82 11.50
N VAL A 35 -2.95 -3.88 10.24
CA VAL A 35 -2.26 -2.78 9.56
C VAL A 35 -3.10 -2.24 8.41
N LYS A 36 -3.38 -0.93 8.42
CA LYS A 36 -3.94 -0.18 7.29
C LYS A 36 -3.22 1.16 7.12
N ASN A 37 -3.17 1.68 5.89
CA ASN A 37 -2.50 2.93 5.54
C ASN A 37 -1.02 2.97 5.99
N GLY A 38 -0.39 1.81 6.11
CA GLY A 38 1.01 1.66 6.47
C GLY A 38 1.92 1.77 5.24
N VAL A 39 3.16 1.31 5.43
CA VAL A 39 4.14 1.15 4.36
C VAL A 39 4.49 -0.32 4.18
N SER A 40 5.00 -0.66 3.00
CA SER A 40 5.50 -2.00 2.71
C SER A 40 6.75 -1.96 1.86
N ALA A 41 7.59 -2.99 1.99
CA ALA A 41 8.80 -3.17 1.20
C ALA A 41 9.15 -4.66 1.10
N GLN A 42 9.86 -5.06 0.04
CA GLN A 42 10.28 -6.43 -0.18
C GLN A 42 11.76 -6.48 -0.57
N ILE A 43 12.53 -7.31 0.13
CA ILE A 43 13.94 -7.61 -0.18
C ILE A 43 14.09 -9.12 -0.27
N GLY A 44 14.22 -9.63 -1.50
CA GLY A 44 14.22 -11.08 -1.74
C GLY A 44 12.92 -11.74 -1.25
N SER A 45 13.04 -12.74 -0.38
CA SER A 45 11.90 -13.42 0.25
C SER A 45 11.33 -12.68 1.46
N LYS A 46 12.00 -11.65 1.97
CA LYS A 46 11.58 -10.92 3.16
C LYS A 46 10.62 -9.79 2.79
N VAL A 47 9.45 -9.80 3.41
CA VAL A 47 8.43 -8.75 3.26
C VAL A 47 8.31 -7.97 4.57
N TYR A 48 8.28 -6.64 4.46
CA TYR A 48 8.27 -5.72 5.57
C TYR A 48 6.97 -4.92 5.57
N VAL A 49 6.32 -4.79 6.73
CA VAL A 49 5.05 -4.08 6.90
C VAL A 49 5.05 -3.33 8.22
N GLY A 50 4.51 -2.12 8.25
CA GLY A 50 4.28 -1.38 9.49
C GLY A 50 3.81 0.04 9.25
N LEU A 51 3.90 0.88 10.28
CA LEU A 51 3.33 2.22 10.31
C LEU A 51 1.81 2.22 10.08
N GLY A 52 1.21 3.37 9.75
CA GLY A 52 -0.24 3.47 9.60
C GLY A 52 -0.92 3.16 10.93
N SER A 53 -1.87 2.21 10.94
CA SER A 53 -2.50 1.73 12.18
C SER A 53 -1.60 0.86 13.07
N ALA A 54 -0.41 0.47 12.61
CA ALA A 54 0.64 -0.12 13.46
C ALA A 54 1.52 0.95 14.15
N GLU A 55 1.18 2.24 14.01
CA GLU A 55 1.84 3.36 14.69
C GLU A 55 3.35 3.41 14.37
N LYS A 56 4.21 2.99 15.30
CA LYS A 56 5.67 2.91 15.13
C LYS A 56 6.19 1.48 14.93
N SER A 57 5.33 0.47 15.02
CA SER A 57 5.72 -0.93 14.84
C SER A 57 6.09 -1.22 13.40
N PHE A 58 7.11 -2.06 13.23
CA PHE A 58 7.61 -2.51 11.94
C PHE A 58 7.92 -4.00 12.02
N TYR A 59 7.39 -4.79 11.10
CA TYR A 59 7.46 -6.24 11.11
C TYR A 59 8.11 -6.77 9.84
N VAL A 60 8.75 -7.92 9.95
CA VAL A 60 9.26 -8.69 8.80
C VAL A 60 8.79 -10.13 8.85
N LEU A 61 8.46 -10.68 7.69
CA LEU A 61 8.19 -12.10 7.48
C LEU A 61 9.11 -12.63 6.37
N ASP A 62 9.67 -13.81 6.57
CA ASP A 62 10.32 -14.56 5.49
C ASP A 62 9.28 -15.44 4.78
N THR A 63 8.94 -15.09 3.55
CA THR A 63 7.93 -15.81 2.75
C THR A 63 8.34 -17.22 2.35
N GLN A 64 9.62 -17.60 2.52
CA GLN A 64 10.10 -18.96 2.34
C GLN A 64 10.08 -19.80 3.63
N ALA A 65 9.82 -19.16 4.77
CA ALA A 65 9.68 -19.82 6.07
C ALA A 65 8.49 -19.24 6.87
N PRO A 66 7.27 -19.22 6.32
CA PRO A 66 6.11 -18.58 6.94
C PRO A 66 5.75 -19.16 8.32
N GLN A 67 6.11 -20.41 8.59
CA GLN A 67 5.94 -21.06 9.89
C GLN A 67 6.69 -20.36 11.05
N ASN A 68 7.69 -19.53 10.74
CA ASN A 68 8.42 -18.74 11.75
C ASN A 68 7.64 -17.49 12.19
N GLY A 69 6.58 -17.12 11.46
CA GLY A 69 5.76 -15.95 11.78
C GLY A 69 6.45 -14.60 11.59
N TRP A 70 5.75 -13.54 11.97
CA TRP A 70 6.24 -12.17 11.90
C TRP A 70 7.21 -11.86 13.04
N THR A 71 8.33 -11.21 12.70
CA THR A 71 9.31 -10.70 13.66
C THR A 71 9.17 -9.19 13.82
N LEU A 72 9.04 -8.71 15.07
CA LEU A 72 9.08 -7.28 15.38
C LEU A 72 10.51 -6.74 15.23
N LEU A 73 10.64 -5.63 14.51
CA LEU A 73 11.90 -4.91 14.28
C LEU A 73 11.98 -3.65 15.15
N ALA A 74 13.08 -2.89 15.01
CA ALA A 74 13.21 -1.62 15.68
C ALA A 74 12.08 -0.66 15.28
N GLU A 75 11.50 -0.01 16.29
CA GLU A 75 10.43 0.96 16.10
C GLU A 75 10.87 2.16 15.28
N PHE A 76 9.93 2.68 14.50
CA PHE A 76 10.11 3.89 13.73
C PHE A 76 10.40 5.09 14.63
N ILE A 77 11.52 5.78 14.37
CA ILE A 77 12.01 6.88 15.22
C ILE A 77 11.33 8.23 14.95
N GLY A 78 10.59 8.34 13.85
CA GLY A 78 9.85 9.56 13.52
C GLY A 78 8.46 9.61 14.16
N PRO A 79 7.72 10.71 13.96
CA PRO A 79 6.31 10.78 14.34
C PRO A 79 5.49 9.76 13.55
N GLU A 80 4.46 9.21 14.21
CA GLU A 80 3.48 8.31 13.61
C GLU A 80 2.87 8.92 12.35
N ARG A 81 2.70 8.09 11.32
CA ARG A 81 2.24 8.54 10.02
C ARG A 81 1.43 7.47 9.30
N SER A 82 0.42 7.92 8.57
CA SER A 82 -0.40 7.12 7.68
C SER A 82 -0.27 7.60 6.24
N GLY A 83 -0.38 6.69 5.27
CA GLY A 83 -0.35 6.99 3.85
C GLY A 83 1.03 7.46 3.34
N ALA A 84 2.10 7.10 4.05
CA ALA A 84 3.46 7.24 3.56
C ALA A 84 3.73 6.24 2.43
N THR A 85 4.81 6.46 1.69
CA THR A 85 5.33 5.48 0.73
C THR A 85 6.70 5.00 1.15
N ALA A 86 7.06 3.77 0.77
CA ALA A 86 8.38 3.21 1.02
C ALA A 86 8.98 2.56 -0.23
N THR A 87 10.31 2.67 -0.35
CA THR A 87 11.06 2.10 -1.47
C THR A 87 12.37 1.50 -0.98
N VAL A 88 12.73 0.34 -1.53
CA VAL A 88 14.02 -0.29 -1.31
C VAL A 88 15.08 0.30 -2.25
N VAL A 89 16.25 0.65 -1.71
CA VAL A 89 17.46 0.97 -2.50
C VAL A 89 18.65 0.26 -1.84
N GLY A 90 19.27 -0.68 -2.56
CA GLY A 90 20.22 -1.62 -1.98
C GLY A 90 19.56 -2.49 -0.91
N GLU A 91 20.11 -2.49 0.30
CA GLU A 91 19.54 -3.21 1.46
C GLU A 91 18.81 -2.28 2.45
N ASN A 92 18.52 -1.05 2.04
CA ASN A 92 17.84 -0.07 2.89
C ASN A 92 16.40 0.14 2.42
N ILE A 93 15.51 0.37 3.38
CA ILE A 93 14.13 0.77 3.13
C ILE A 93 14.02 2.25 3.48
N PHE A 94 13.63 3.08 2.52
CA PHE A 94 13.37 4.50 2.74
C PHE A 94 11.88 4.75 2.88
N VAL A 95 11.49 5.59 3.85
CA VAL A 95 10.10 6.01 4.10
C VAL A 95 9.98 7.51 3.84
N PHE A 96 8.97 7.88 3.06
CA PHE A 96 8.74 9.26 2.61
C PHE A 96 7.28 9.67 2.84
N GLY A 97 7.08 10.95 3.17
CA GLY A 97 5.75 11.53 3.24
C GLY A 97 4.88 10.95 4.36
N GLY A 98 3.60 10.74 4.02
CA GLY A 98 2.54 10.40 4.96
C GLY A 98 2.06 11.61 5.74
N SER A 99 1.00 11.41 6.52
CA SER A 99 0.42 12.45 7.37
C SER A 99 0.17 11.95 8.78
N GLY A 100 0.33 12.85 9.75
CA GLY A 100 0.18 12.61 11.17
C GLY A 100 0.48 13.87 11.96
N LYS A 101 0.40 13.80 13.29
CA LYS A 101 0.79 14.90 14.17
C LYS A 101 2.32 14.97 14.29
N ALA A 102 2.89 16.17 14.22
CA ALA A 102 4.34 16.36 14.39
C ALA A 102 4.83 16.08 15.82
N SER A 103 3.94 16.24 16.80
CA SER A 103 4.12 15.91 18.21
C SER A 103 2.75 15.66 18.85
N ASP A 104 2.71 15.07 20.04
CA ASP A 104 1.45 14.76 20.74
C ASP A 104 0.60 16.02 20.97
N ASP A 105 1.27 17.14 21.27
CA ASP A 105 0.67 18.46 21.51
C ASP A 105 0.33 19.23 20.23
N ALA A 106 0.64 18.71 19.04
CA ALA A 106 0.32 19.38 17.79
C ALA A 106 -1.21 19.52 17.63
N SER A 107 -1.64 20.75 17.29
CA SER A 107 -3.06 21.09 17.17
C SER A 107 -3.74 20.42 15.98
N SER A 108 -3.00 20.08 14.92
CA SER A 108 -3.51 19.44 13.72
C SER A 108 -2.45 18.54 13.07
N PRO A 109 -2.86 17.52 12.29
CA PRO A 109 -1.93 16.74 11.49
C PRO A 109 -1.36 17.57 10.32
N ILE A 110 -0.19 17.17 9.84
CA ILE A 110 0.47 17.73 8.65
C ILE A 110 0.88 16.60 7.70
N ILE A 111 1.21 16.93 6.45
CA ILE A 111 2.00 16.04 5.60
C ILE A 111 3.47 16.15 6.03
N PHE A 112 4.14 15.05 6.33
CA PHE A 112 5.55 15.06 6.66
C PHE A 112 6.42 15.28 5.42
N ASP A 113 7.46 16.09 5.56
CA ASP A 113 8.52 16.29 4.56
C ASP A 113 9.84 15.61 4.96
N THR A 114 9.85 14.93 6.10
CA THR A 114 11.01 14.21 6.63
C THR A 114 11.19 12.86 5.95
N VAL A 115 12.44 12.47 5.74
CA VAL A 115 12.83 11.19 5.14
C VAL A 115 13.56 10.34 6.17
N TYR A 116 13.19 9.07 6.24
CA TYR A 116 13.82 8.09 7.13
C TYR A 116 14.32 6.89 6.35
N ARG A 117 15.42 6.30 6.80
CA ARG A 117 16.04 5.10 6.27
C ARG A 117 16.08 4.03 7.35
N PHE A 118 15.54 2.86 7.07
CA PHE A 118 15.77 1.66 7.85
C PHE A 118 16.89 0.83 7.23
N ASP A 119 17.93 0.58 8.02
CA ASP A 119 19.03 -0.31 7.69
C ASP A 119 18.66 -1.73 8.13
N THR A 120 18.48 -2.63 7.15
CA THR A 120 18.02 -4.00 7.40
C THR A 120 19.11 -4.91 7.97
N GLN A 121 20.39 -4.55 7.85
CA GLN A 121 21.50 -5.31 8.44
C GLN A 121 21.63 -5.00 9.93
N THR A 122 21.53 -3.71 10.29
CA THR A 122 21.72 -3.26 11.67
C THR A 122 20.43 -3.17 12.49
N ASN A 123 19.26 -3.35 11.84
CA ASN A 123 17.93 -3.19 12.43
C ASN A 123 17.79 -1.82 13.13
N ARG A 124 18.11 -0.74 12.40
CA ARG A 124 18.09 0.64 12.93
C ARG A 124 17.51 1.62 11.93
N TRP A 125 16.76 2.57 12.47
CA TRP A 125 16.31 3.73 11.73
C TRP A 125 17.29 4.89 11.82
N HIS A 126 17.37 5.65 10.74
CA HIS A 126 18.11 6.90 10.65
C HIS A 126 17.24 7.96 9.97
N GLN A 127 17.24 9.18 10.48
CA GLN A 127 16.69 10.31 9.74
C GLN A 127 17.72 10.74 8.68
N VAL A 128 17.27 10.87 7.44
CA VAL A 128 18.09 11.36 6.33
C VAL A 128 18.10 12.89 6.37
N LYS A 129 19.26 13.51 6.09
CA LYS A 129 19.45 14.96 6.17
C LYS A 129 18.93 15.68 4.92
N THR A 130 17.65 15.49 4.62
CA THR A 130 16.95 16.07 3.47
C THR A 130 15.47 16.29 3.79
N GLN A 131 14.79 17.03 2.93
CA GLN A 131 13.35 17.24 2.98
C GLN A 131 12.74 16.99 1.60
N THR A 132 11.53 16.43 1.56
CA THR A 132 10.82 16.22 0.30
C THR A 132 10.38 17.57 -0.28
N PRO A 133 10.60 17.85 -1.59
CA PRO A 133 10.26 19.15 -2.19
C PRO A 133 8.74 19.36 -2.36
N VAL A 134 7.94 18.29 -2.26
CA VAL A 134 6.47 18.30 -2.36
C VAL A 134 5.87 17.40 -1.29
N GLY A 135 4.56 17.49 -1.04
CA GLY A 135 3.87 16.54 -0.18
C GLY A 135 3.74 15.17 -0.85
N LEU A 136 4.24 14.12 -0.20
CA LEU A 136 4.22 12.75 -0.74
C LEU A 136 3.16 11.84 -0.08
N LEU A 137 2.17 12.41 0.61
CA LEU A 137 1.00 11.65 1.09
C LEU A 137 0.30 10.97 -0.09
N GLY A 138 0.11 9.65 0.00
CA GLY A 138 -0.58 8.86 -1.03
C GLY A 138 0.17 8.76 -2.37
N ALA A 139 1.41 9.25 -2.46
CA ALA A 139 2.22 9.09 -3.66
C ALA A 139 2.60 7.62 -3.87
N SER A 140 2.83 7.25 -5.13
CA SER A 140 3.47 5.98 -5.48
C SER A 140 4.97 6.19 -5.64
N SER A 141 5.79 5.23 -5.19
CA SER A 141 7.23 5.26 -5.40
C SER A 141 7.82 3.91 -5.77
N TYR A 142 8.94 3.92 -6.51
CA TYR A 142 9.72 2.73 -6.83
C TYR A 142 11.17 3.09 -7.14
N SER A 143 12.04 2.08 -7.21
CA SER A 143 13.43 2.24 -7.68
C SER A 143 13.56 1.62 -9.07
N PRO A 144 13.78 2.41 -10.14
CA PRO A 144 13.87 1.88 -11.51
C PRO A 144 15.20 1.18 -11.81
N ASP A 145 16.27 1.48 -11.05
CA ASP A 145 17.64 1.09 -11.35
C ASP A 145 18.43 0.62 -10.11
N GLY A 146 17.75 0.50 -8.95
CA GLY A 146 18.37 0.14 -7.67
C GLY A 146 19.29 1.23 -7.09
N LYS A 147 19.31 2.44 -7.64
CA LYS A 147 20.18 3.55 -7.22
C LYS A 147 19.42 4.78 -6.77
N GLN A 148 18.24 5.03 -7.32
CA GLN A 148 17.40 6.17 -6.96
C GLN A 148 15.95 5.76 -6.75
N VAL A 149 15.16 6.65 -6.17
CA VAL A 149 13.70 6.49 -5.99
C VAL A 149 12.98 7.49 -6.88
N LEU A 150 11.99 7.04 -7.65
CA LEU A 150 11.08 7.90 -8.38
C LEU A 150 9.72 8.00 -7.68
N PHE A 151 9.05 9.14 -7.82
CA PHE A 151 7.77 9.45 -7.18
C PHE A 151 6.71 9.93 -8.16
N PHE A 152 5.46 9.54 -7.93
CA PHE A 152 4.31 9.90 -8.75
C PHE A 152 3.13 10.31 -7.88
N GLY A 153 2.51 11.45 -8.22
CA GLY A 153 1.46 12.01 -7.39
C GLY A 153 2.00 12.55 -6.08
N GLY A 154 1.10 12.73 -5.11
CA GLY A 154 1.38 13.35 -3.81
C GLY A 154 0.55 14.61 -3.60
N TYR A 155 -0.08 14.72 -2.42
CA TYR A 155 -0.93 15.86 -2.08
C TYR A 155 -0.13 17.16 -1.97
N SER A 156 -0.76 18.29 -2.28
CA SER A 156 -0.20 19.60 -1.96
C SER A 156 -0.18 19.81 -0.46
N LYS A 157 1.02 19.77 0.15
CA LYS A 157 1.23 20.02 1.59
C LYS A 157 0.63 21.35 2.05
N PRO A 158 0.88 22.51 1.38
CA PRO A 158 0.30 23.78 1.82
C PRO A 158 -1.23 23.80 1.87
N LEU A 159 -1.89 23.22 0.85
CA LEU A 159 -3.35 23.20 0.79
C LEU A 159 -3.94 22.19 1.79
N PHE A 160 -3.34 21.01 1.91
CA PHE A 160 -3.83 19.97 2.81
C PHE A 160 -3.63 20.32 4.29
N ASP A 161 -2.45 20.81 4.66
CA ASP A 161 -2.16 21.23 6.03
C ASP A 161 -3.07 22.39 6.45
N LYS A 162 -3.28 23.37 5.57
CA LYS A 162 -4.21 24.48 5.82
C LYS A 162 -5.64 23.96 6.05
N TYR A 163 -6.12 23.07 5.20
CA TYR A 163 -7.44 22.47 5.35
C TYR A 163 -7.59 21.76 6.70
N LEU A 164 -6.63 20.91 7.07
CA LEU A 164 -6.65 20.19 8.36
C LEU A 164 -6.60 21.13 9.57
N ALA A 165 -5.78 22.17 9.51
CA ALA A 165 -5.69 23.17 10.57
C ALA A 165 -7.01 23.95 10.73
N ASP A 166 -7.63 24.35 9.61
CA ASP A 166 -8.88 25.10 9.63
C ASP A 166 -10.06 24.26 10.17
N ILE A 167 -10.26 23.02 9.69
CA ILE A 167 -11.35 22.17 10.21
C ILE A 167 -11.16 21.74 11.67
N THR A 168 -9.92 21.67 12.13
CA THR A 168 -9.60 21.26 13.51
C THR A 168 -9.76 22.43 14.49
N ARG A 169 -9.42 23.65 14.06
CA ARG A 169 -9.60 24.87 14.85
C ARG A 169 -11.05 25.32 14.91
N THR A 170 -11.84 25.04 13.87
CA THR A 170 -13.26 25.40 13.84
C THR A 170 -14.08 24.31 14.52
N ASP A 171 -14.67 24.61 15.67
CA ASP A 171 -15.59 23.70 16.35
C ASP A 171 -16.87 23.50 15.51
N LYS A 172 -17.10 22.28 15.04
CA LYS A 172 -18.26 21.91 14.21
C LYS A 172 -19.61 22.10 14.91
N LYS A 173 -19.68 21.93 16.24
CA LYS A 173 -20.92 22.10 17.01
C LYS A 173 -21.20 23.57 17.28
N ALA A 174 -20.17 24.35 17.59
CA ALA A 174 -20.31 25.78 17.87
C ALA A 174 -20.45 26.63 16.60
N GLN A 175 -19.81 26.21 15.50
CA GLN A 175 -19.74 26.96 14.23
C GLN A 175 -20.04 26.05 13.01
N PRO A 176 -21.23 25.40 12.95
CA PRO A 176 -21.53 24.39 11.93
C PRO A 176 -21.47 24.93 10.49
N GLU A 177 -21.98 26.14 10.25
CA GLU A 177 -21.99 26.76 8.91
C GLU A 177 -20.58 27.09 8.42
N GLN A 178 -19.74 27.65 9.30
CA GLN A 178 -18.35 27.94 8.96
C GLN A 178 -17.54 26.65 8.73
N TRP A 179 -17.75 25.65 9.59
CA TRP A 179 -17.11 24.35 9.44
C TRP A 179 -17.50 23.71 8.10
N GLN A 180 -18.79 23.70 7.78
CA GLN A 180 -19.29 23.16 6.52
C GLN A 180 -18.75 23.94 5.33
N LYS A 181 -18.69 25.27 5.41
CA LYS A 181 -18.08 26.10 4.36
C LYS A 181 -16.63 25.73 4.08
N ILE A 182 -15.81 25.49 5.12
CA ILE A 182 -14.41 25.06 4.93
C ILE A 182 -14.35 23.72 4.19
N VAL A 183 -15.24 22.77 4.54
CA VAL A 183 -15.32 21.47 3.88
C VAL A 183 -15.79 21.63 2.44
N ASP A 184 -16.84 22.40 2.17
CA ASP A 184 -17.38 22.61 0.83
C ASP A 184 -16.37 23.31 -0.08
N ASP A 185 -15.68 24.34 0.43
CA ASP A 185 -14.65 25.07 -0.31
C ASP A 185 -13.50 24.14 -0.70
N TYR A 186 -13.05 23.27 0.22
CA TYR A 186 -11.96 22.33 -0.05
C TYR A 186 -12.38 21.14 -0.91
N MET A 187 -13.51 20.51 -0.61
CA MET A 187 -14.02 19.33 -1.33
C MET A 187 -14.61 19.68 -2.70
N GLY A 188 -15.02 20.94 -2.89
CA GLY A 188 -15.60 21.47 -4.12
C GLY A 188 -14.61 21.97 -5.17
N MET A 189 -13.30 21.84 -4.94
CA MET A 189 -12.28 22.27 -5.92
C MET A 189 -12.22 21.34 -7.13
N GLU A 190 -11.92 21.86 -8.32
CA GLU A 190 -11.60 21.02 -9.48
C GLU A 190 -10.31 20.20 -9.25
N PRO A 191 -10.12 19.03 -9.89
CA PRO A 191 -8.93 18.19 -9.69
C PRO A 191 -7.58 18.93 -9.80
N LEU A 192 -7.42 19.80 -10.80
CA LEU A 192 -6.17 20.54 -10.98
C LEU A 192 -5.95 21.64 -9.92
N ALA A 193 -7.02 22.15 -9.32
CA ALA A 193 -6.92 23.20 -8.30
C ALA A 193 -6.31 22.67 -6.99
N TYR A 194 -6.33 21.36 -6.73
CA TYR A 194 -5.65 20.76 -5.57
C TYR A 194 -4.12 20.79 -5.65
N GLN A 195 -3.55 21.12 -6.81
CA GLN A 195 -2.09 21.25 -7.00
C GLN A 195 -1.31 20.01 -6.55
N TRP A 196 -1.89 18.83 -6.69
CA TRP A 196 -1.17 17.58 -6.42
C TRP A 196 0.02 17.45 -7.37
N ASN A 197 1.09 16.83 -6.89
CA ASN A 197 2.36 16.79 -7.60
C ASN A 197 2.22 16.08 -8.95
N ARG A 198 2.51 16.81 -10.04
CA ARG A 198 2.50 16.31 -11.42
C ARG A 198 3.87 15.95 -11.94
N ASP A 199 4.92 16.33 -11.22
CA ASP A 199 6.29 16.07 -11.63
C ASP A 199 6.70 14.66 -11.18
N VAL A 200 7.40 13.95 -12.06
CA VAL A 200 8.11 12.73 -11.70
C VAL A 200 9.39 13.18 -11.00
N LEU A 201 9.40 13.06 -9.68
CA LEU A 201 10.57 13.41 -8.89
C LEU A 201 11.51 12.23 -8.80
N SER A 202 12.81 12.50 -8.68
CA SER A 202 13.82 11.54 -8.27
C SER A 202 14.44 11.94 -6.94
N PHE A 203 14.81 10.94 -6.14
CA PHE A 203 15.64 11.08 -4.95
C PHE A 203 16.84 10.14 -5.06
N ASN A 204 18.05 10.67 -4.91
CA ASN A 204 19.29 9.90 -4.93
C ASN A 204 19.86 9.75 -3.50
N PRO A 205 19.77 8.55 -2.89
CA PRO A 205 20.27 8.33 -1.53
C PRO A 205 21.79 8.42 -1.36
N THR A 206 22.58 8.51 -2.45
CA THR A 206 24.05 8.63 -2.36
C THR A 206 24.47 10.02 -1.93
N ASN A 207 23.67 11.04 -2.26
CA ASN A 207 23.98 12.44 -2.00
C ASN A 207 22.79 13.23 -1.43
N ASP A 208 21.71 12.54 -1.07
CA ASP A 208 20.47 13.07 -0.50
C ASP A 208 19.77 14.16 -1.34
N LYS A 209 20.02 14.17 -2.67
CA LYS A 209 19.48 15.18 -3.59
C LYS A 209 18.19 14.74 -4.25
N TRP A 210 17.38 15.75 -4.58
CA TRP A 210 16.14 15.64 -5.35
C TRP A 210 16.31 16.29 -6.72
N ASP A 211 15.62 15.76 -7.72
CA ASP A 211 15.54 16.35 -9.06
C ASP A 211 14.17 16.09 -9.70
N VAL A 212 13.81 16.87 -10.71
CA VAL A 212 12.64 16.65 -11.56
C VAL A 212 13.07 15.89 -12.80
N VAL A 213 12.59 14.67 -12.97
CA VAL A 213 12.90 13.83 -14.14
C VAL A 213 12.11 14.28 -15.36
N THR A 214 10.79 14.46 -15.19
CA THR A 214 9.86 14.92 -16.23
C THR A 214 8.53 15.30 -15.60
N ARG A 215 7.57 15.75 -16.39
CA ARG A 215 6.20 16.03 -15.95
C ARG A 215 5.23 15.00 -16.53
N SER A 216 4.30 14.51 -15.72
CA SER A 216 3.21 13.66 -16.20
C SER A 216 2.23 14.48 -17.05
N PRO A 217 1.82 14.01 -18.24
CA PRO A 217 0.78 14.67 -19.02
C PRO A 217 -0.62 14.45 -18.43
N TYR A 218 -0.78 13.46 -17.53
CA TYR A 218 -2.06 13.09 -16.92
C TYR A 218 -2.38 13.91 -15.66
N LEU A 219 -3.58 13.73 -15.13
CA LEU A 219 -3.89 14.14 -13.76
C LEU A 219 -3.01 13.33 -12.78
N PRO A 220 -2.49 13.98 -11.73
CA PRO A 220 -1.82 13.28 -10.65
C PRO A 220 -2.85 12.42 -9.90
N ASN A 221 -2.44 11.23 -9.49
CA ASN A 221 -3.29 10.29 -8.78
C ASN A 221 -2.59 9.74 -7.55
N CYS A 222 -3.33 9.62 -6.45
CA CYS A 222 -2.85 9.18 -5.15
C CYS A 222 -3.54 7.88 -4.73
N GLY A 223 -2.81 7.00 -4.05
CA GLY A 223 -3.30 5.69 -3.64
C GLY A 223 -3.55 4.74 -4.82
N SER A 224 -2.84 4.92 -5.93
CA SER A 224 -2.86 3.99 -7.05
C SER A 224 -2.37 2.62 -6.61
N ALA A 225 -2.98 1.54 -7.12
CA ALA A 225 -2.31 0.26 -7.11
C ALA A 225 -1.11 0.30 -8.07
N THR A 226 -0.01 -0.36 -7.72
CA THR A 226 1.23 -0.29 -8.49
C THR A 226 1.76 -1.67 -8.83
N VAL A 227 2.21 -1.83 -10.07
CA VAL A 227 3.02 -2.99 -10.48
C VAL A 227 4.29 -2.50 -11.13
N ILE A 228 5.42 -3.06 -10.70
CA ILE A 228 6.76 -2.73 -11.18
C ILE A 228 7.24 -3.89 -12.06
N ASP A 229 7.78 -3.56 -13.25
CA ASP A 229 8.40 -4.51 -14.18
C ASP A 229 9.65 -3.86 -14.79
N GLY A 230 10.82 -4.27 -14.28
CA GLY A 230 12.10 -3.67 -14.64
C GLY A 230 12.11 -2.14 -14.45
N PRO A 231 12.41 -1.35 -15.50
CA PRO A 231 12.43 0.12 -15.41
C PRO A 231 11.03 0.74 -15.37
N SER A 232 9.97 -0.06 -15.53
CA SER A 232 8.60 0.43 -15.67
C SER A 232 7.81 0.31 -14.37
N ILE A 233 6.93 1.29 -14.16
CA ILE A 233 5.88 1.24 -13.15
C ILE A 233 4.53 1.46 -13.83
N THR A 234 3.55 0.61 -13.53
CA THR A 234 2.16 0.79 -13.93
C THR A 234 1.35 1.29 -12.74
N LEU A 235 0.75 2.47 -12.88
CA LEU A 235 -0.16 3.09 -11.93
C LEU A 235 -1.59 2.75 -12.35
N ILE A 236 -2.28 2.02 -11.49
CA ILE A 236 -3.62 1.50 -11.77
C ILE A 236 -4.60 2.26 -10.90
N SER A 237 -5.47 3.02 -11.56
CA SER A 237 -6.52 3.79 -10.92
C SER A 237 -5.97 4.84 -9.94
N GLY A 238 -6.60 5.06 -8.79
CA GLY A 238 -6.19 6.04 -7.79
C GLY A 238 -7.12 7.25 -7.72
N GLU A 239 -7.04 7.93 -6.59
CA GLU A 239 -7.76 9.16 -6.33
C GLU A 239 -7.19 10.30 -7.18
N ILE A 240 -8.02 11.17 -7.74
CA ILE A 240 -7.59 12.39 -8.50
C ILE A 240 -8.02 13.69 -7.81
N LYS A 241 -8.91 13.56 -6.83
CA LYS A 241 -9.29 14.57 -5.85
C LYS A 241 -10.05 13.87 -4.70
N PRO A 242 -10.21 14.49 -3.51
CA PRO A 242 -11.01 13.97 -2.41
C PRO A 242 -12.29 13.26 -2.84
N GLY A 243 -12.28 11.94 -2.66
CA GLY A 243 -13.40 11.03 -2.93
C GLY A 243 -13.77 10.77 -4.39
N LEU A 244 -12.97 11.21 -5.37
CA LEU A 244 -13.13 10.86 -6.78
C LEU A 244 -11.91 10.09 -7.28
N ARG A 245 -12.13 8.91 -7.87
CA ARG A 245 -11.07 8.09 -8.47
C ARG A 245 -11.20 8.04 -9.99
N THR A 246 -10.09 7.75 -10.65
CA THR A 246 -10.05 7.49 -12.09
C THR A 246 -9.98 6.00 -12.36
N ALA A 247 -10.62 5.49 -13.41
CA ALA A 247 -10.43 4.12 -13.87
C ALA A 247 -9.12 3.93 -14.69
N GLU A 248 -8.45 5.04 -15.03
CA GLU A 248 -7.29 5.06 -15.91
C GLU A 248 -6.14 4.20 -15.39
N VAL A 249 -5.45 3.53 -16.32
CA VAL A 249 -4.22 2.81 -16.05
C VAL A 249 -3.12 3.36 -16.94
N LYS A 250 -2.02 3.80 -16.35
CA LYS A 250 -0.89 4.39 -17.07
C LYS A 250 0.42 3.75 -16.65
N THR A 251 1.35 3.64 -17.60
CA THR A 251 2.69 3.14 -17.38
C THR A 251 3.69 4.27 -17.57
N PHE A 252 4.68 4.33 -16.68
CA PHE A 252 5.88 5.13 -16.83
C PHE A 252 7.08 4.20 -16.99
N THR A 253 7.89 4.39 -18.03
CA THR A 253 9.12 3.62 -18.26
C THR A 253 10.33 4.54 -18.15
N TYR A 254 11.17 4.30 -17.14
CA TYR A 254 12.38 5.10 -16.91
C TYR A 254 13.41 4.89 -18.04
N GLY A 255 14.03 5.97 -18.51
CA GLY A 255 15.05 5.95 -19.56
C GLY A 255 14.50 6.14 -20.98
N GLU A 256 13.19 6.08 -21.18
CA GLU A 256 12.55 6.30 -22.48
C GLU A 256 12.35 7.79 -22.79
N LEU A 257 12.43 8.15 -24.07
CA LEU A 257 12.20 9.52 -24.55
C LEU A 257 10.74 9.97 -24.36
N GLN A 258 9.80 9.04 -24.55
CA GLN A 258 8.37 9.21 -24.27
C GLN A 258 7.99 8.21 -23.18
N PRO A 259 8.27 8.51 -21.90
CA PRO A 259 8.19 7.51 -20.85
C PRO A 259 6.75 7.17 -20.45
N TRP A 260 5.76 7.98 -20.83
CA TRP A 260 4.38 7.86 -20.40
C TRP A 260 3.50 7.20 -21.47
N GLN A 261 2.76 6.17 -21.08
CA GLN A 261 1.76 5.52 -21.92
C GLN A 261 0.46 5.26 -21.14
N SER A 262 -0.67 5.74 -21.65
CA SER A 262 -1.99 5.33 -21.15
C SER A 262 -2.38 3.98 -21.78
N THR A 263 -3.02 3.14 -20.99
CA THR A 263 -3.40 1.77 -21.38
C THR A 263 -4.87 1.52 -21.05
N TYR A 264 -5.39 0.33 -21.37
CA TYR A 264 -6.78 -0.01 -21.06
C TYR A 264 -7.07 0.19 -19.57
N ALA A 265 -8.13 0.95 -19.29
CA ALA A 265 -8.67 1.17 -17.96
C ALA A 265 -9.17 -0.14 -17.34
N LEU A 266 -9.37 -0.14 -16.02
CA LEU A 266 -10.11 -1.22 -15.37
C LEU A 266 -11.56 -1.22 -15.90
N PRO A 267 -12.13 -2.39 -16.25
CA PRO A 267 -13.54 -2.47 -16.62
C PRO A 267 -14.41 -2.23 -15.39
N ALA A 268 -15.68 -1.87 -15.61
CA ALA A 268 -16.67 -1.88 -14.53
C ALA A 268 -16.78 -3.29 -13.94
N ALA A 269 -17.05 -3.37 -12.63
CA ALA A 269 -17.39 -4.63 -12.00
C ALA A 269 -18.67 -5.21 -12.64
N LYS A 270 -18.81 -6.54 -12.64
CA LYS A 270 -20.01 -7.22 -13.15
C LYS A 270 -21.28 -6.62 -12.53
N GLY A 271 -22.22 -6.22 -13.38
CA GLY A 271 -23.49 -5.62 -12.95
C GLY A 271 -23.42 -4.11 -12.65
N GLN A 272 -22.25 -3.49 -12.69
CA GLN A 272 -22.10 -2.04 -12.54
C GLN A 272 -22.08 -1.34 -13.90
N ALA A 273 -22.72 -0.18 -13.98
CA ALA A 273 -22.80 0.59 -15.23
C ALA A 273 -21.47 1.28 -15.60
N GLN A 274 -20.62 1.59 -14.61
CA GLN A 274 -19.35 2.27 -14.81
C GLN A 274 -18.30 1.82 -13.80
N GLN A 275 -17.03 2.04 -14.13
CA GLN A 275 -15.92 1.90 -13.19
C GLN A 275 -15.69 3.23 -12.46
N GLU A 276 -15.94 3.25 -11.15
CA GLU A 276 -15.69 4.40 -10.27
C GLU A 276 -14.20 4.69 -10.07
N GLY A 277 -13.33 3.74 -10.46
CA GLY A 277 -11.95 3.69 -10.02
C GLY A 277 -11.87 3.18 -8.58
N ILE A 278 -10.65 2.89 -8.14
CA ILE A 278 -10.30 2.32 -6.84
C ILE A 278 -9.02 3.00 -6.34
N ALA A 279 -8.86 3.13 -5.02
CA ALA A 279 -7.60 3.55 -4.41
C ALA A 279 -7.28 2.65 -3.21
N GLY A 280 -6.00 2.45 -2.94
CA GLY A 280 -5.52 1.52 -1.93
C GLY A 280 -5.83 0.06 -2.29
N ALA A 281 -5.93 -0.27 -3.57
CA ALA A 281 -6.06 -1.66 -3.99
C ALA A 281 -4.73 -2.39 -3.84
N TYR A 282 -4.81 -3.71 -3.65
CA TYR A 282 -3.65 -4.59 -3.67
C TYR A 282 -3.26 -4.87 -5.12
N SER A 283 -1.99 -5.08 -5.38
CA SER A 283 -1.49 -5.42 -6.70
C SER A 283 -0.22 -6.25 -6.68
N GLY A 284 0.01 -6.96 -7.77
CA GLY A 284 1.22 -7.74 -7.96
C GLY A 284 1.18 -8.53 -9.27
N VAL A 285 2.12 -9.45 -9.42
CA VAL A 285 2.26 -10.31 -10.59
C VAL A 285 2.14 -11.77 -10.17
N VAL A 286 1.32 -12.53 -10.90
CA VAL A 286 1.19 -13.98 -10.74
C VAL A 286 1.37 -14.63 -12.11
N SER A 287 2.38 -15.49 -12.26
CA SER A 287 2.66 -16.17 -13.53
C SER A 287 2.66 -15.23 -14.75
N ASN A 288 3.40 -14.11 -14.66
CA ASN A 288 3.46 -13.03 -15.66
C ASN A 288 2.15 -12.28 -15.93
N THR A 289 1.12 -12.47 -15.09
CA THR A 289 -0.16 -11.77 -15.19
C THR A 289 -0.26 -10.73 -14.09
N LEU A 290 -0.53 -9.47 -14.46
CA LEU A 290 -0.80 -8.41 -13.50
C LEU A 290 -2.16 -8.64 -12.83
N LEU A 291 -2.20 -8.55 -11.51
CA LEU A 291 -3.41 -8.59 -10.71
C LEU A 291 -3.63 -7.28 -9.95
N VAL A 292 -4.90 -6.91 -9.80
CA VAL A 292 -5.37 -5.88 -8.87
C VAL A 292 -6.56 -6.42 -8.11
N ALA A 293 -6.58 -6.25 -6.79
CA ALA A 293 -7.64 -6.76 -5.93
C ALA A 293 -8.14 -5.68 -4.96
N GLY A 294 -9.46 -5.65 -4.76
CA GLY A 294 -10.14 -4.78 -3.82
C GLY A 294 -9.96 -3.29 -4.11
N GLY A 295 -9.61 -2.52 -3.07
CA GLY A 295 -9.52 -1.07 -3.09
C GLY A 295 -10.82 -0.39 -2.69
N ALA A 296 -10.74 0.88 -2.33
CA ALA A 296 -11.88 1.67 -1.87
C ALA A 296 -12.29 2.72 -2.89
N ASN A 297 -13.56 3.11 -2.90
CA ASN A 297 -14.13 4.19 -3.72
C ASN A 297 -15.43 4.73 -3.10
N PHE A 298 -16.18 5.53 -3.87
CA PHE A 298 -17.47 6.11 -3.47
C PHE A 298 -18.44 5.89 -4.63
N HIS A 299 -19.33 4.90 -4.50
CA HIS A 299 -20.24 4.51 -5.60
C HIS A 299 -21.18 5.67 -5.96
N GLY A 300 -21.18 6.09 -7.23
CA GLY A 300 -21.92 7.25 -7.72
C GLY A 300 -21.09 8.53 -7.80
N ALA A 301 -19.87 8.57 -7.24
CA ALA A 301 -19.09 9.81 -7.21
C ALA A 301 -18.67 10.29 -8.58
N LYS A 302 -18.32 9.35 -9.48
CA LYS A 302 -18.04 9.68 -10.88
C LYS A 302 -19.26 10.28 -11.58
N ALA A 303 -20.45 9.70 -11.39
CA ALA A 303 -21.68 10.22 -11.99
C ALA A 303 -22.03 11.62 -11.45
N GLN A 304 -21.91 11.84 -10.14
CA GLN A 304 -22.11 13.16 -9.53
C GLN A 304 -21.14 14.19 -10.13
N PHE A 305 -19.85 13.86 -10.22
CA PHE A 305 -18.84 14.75 -10.80
C PHE A 305 -19.14 15.09 -12.26
N GLU A 306 -19.50 14.10 -13.07
CA GLU A 306 -19.84 14.29 -14.49
C GLU A 306 -21.12 15.09 -14.70
N SER A 307 -22.05 15.08 -13.73
CA SER A 307 -23.21 15.97 -13.71
C SER A 307 -22.91 17.40 -13.21
N GLY A 308 -21.64 17.71 -12.90
CA GLY A 308 -21.19 19.03 -12.47
C GLY A 308 -21.08 19.22 -10.95
N GLN A 309 -21.34 18.19 -10.14
CA GLN A 309 -21.20 18.29 -8.70
C GLN A 309 -19.72 18.12 -8.29
N MET A 310 -19.03 19.24 -8.07
CA MET A 310 -17.59 19.21 -7.77
C MET A 310 -17.26 18.49 -6.47
N PHE A 311 -18.07 18.65 -5.41
CA PHE A 311 -17.99 17.76 -4.24
C PHE A 311 -18.57 16.40 -4.64
N ALA A 312 -17.76 15.62 -5.35
CA ALA A 312 -18.15 14.42 -6.07
C ALA A 312 -18.69 13.30 -5.17
N HIS A 313 -18.26 13.23 -3.91
CA HIS A 313 -18.67 12.18 -2.98
C HIS A 313 -19.63 12.66 -1.89
N ASN A 314 -20.24 13.85 -2.06
CA ASN A 314 -21.16 14.37 -1.06
C ASN A 314 -22.38 13.44 -0.91
N GLY A 315 -22.73 13.11 0.32
CA GLY A 315 -23.80 12.15 0.63
C GLY A 315 -23.47 10.68 0.31
N LEU A 316 -22.27 10.38 -0.18
CA LEU A 316 -21.84 9.01 -0.48
C LEU A 316 -20.95 8.46 0.64
N SER A 317 -21.11 7.17 0.93
CA SER A 317 -20.26 6.46 1.88
C SER A 317 -19.10 5.79 1.15
N LYS A 318 -17.96 5.70 1.84
CA LYS A 318 -16.79 4.98 1.31
C LYS A 318 -17.12 3.48 1.23
N ALA A 319 -16.98 2.91 0.04
CA ALA A 319 -17.13 1.49 -0.21
C ALA A 319 -15.76 0.80 -0.28
N TYR A 320 -15.72 -0.47 0.12
CA TYR A 320 -14.55 -1.35 0.04
C TYR A 320 -14.92 -2.49 -0.89
N ASN A 321 -14.19 -2.58 -1.99
CA ASN A 321 -14.49 -3.51 -3.07
C ASN A 321 -13.79 -4.84 -2.81
N SER A 322 -14.36 -5.93 -3.32
CA SER A 322 -13.76 -7.26 -3.25
C SER A 322 -13.26 -7.75 -4.61
N GLU A 323 -13.61 -7.06 -5.71
CA GLU A 323 -13.29 -7.50 -7.07
C GLU A 323 -11.79 -7.71 -7.28
N ILE A 324 -11.46 -8.76 -8.05
CA ILE A 324 -10.12 -9.07 -8.51
C ILE A 324 -10.11 -8.98 -10.04
N TYR A 325 -9.17 -8.21 -10.57
CA TYR A 325 -8.95 -7.99 -11.99
C TYR A 325 -7.59 -8.55 -12.40
N ALA A 326 -7.53 -9.17 -13.58
CA ALA A 326 -6.30 -9.66 -14.20
C ALA A 326 -6.11 -9.02 -15.58
N LYS A 327 -4.87 -8.64 -15.91
CA LYS A 327 -4.52 -8.16 -17.25
C LYS A 327 -4.11 -9.34 -18.14
N GLN A 328 -5.00 -9.76 -19.03
CA GLN A 328 -4.77 -10.88 -19.94
C GLN A 328 -4.89 -10.42 -21.39
N LYS A 329 -3.92 -10.81 -22.23
CA LYS A 329 -3.88 -10.42 -23.66
C LYS A 329 -4.02 -8.90 -23.85
N GLY A 330 -3.40 -8.11 -22.97
CA GLY A 330 -3.37 -6.65 -23.02
C GLY A 330 -4.56 -5.93 -22.36
N VAL A 331 -5.65 -6.63 -22.02
CA VAL A 331 -6.86 -6.02 -21.44
C VAL A 331 -7.13 -6.52 -20.03
N TRP A 332 -7.76 -5.68 -19.20
CA TRP A 332 -8.19 -6.06 -17.85
C TRP A 332 -9.54 -6.79 -17.88
N GLN A 333 -9.65 -7.85 -17.08
CA GLN A 333 -10.88 -8.61 -16.91
C GLN A 333 -11.10 -8.89 -15.42
N GLN A 334 -12.35 -8.81 -14.95
CA GLN A 334 -12.70 -9.28 -13.61
C GLN A 334 -12.65 -10.82 -13.58
N VAL A 335 -11.81 -11.38 -12.72
CA VAL A 335 -11.54 -12.83 -12.61
C VAL A 335 -11.99 -13.45 -11.30
N GLY A 336 -12.36 -12.66 -10.30
CA GLY A 336 -12.82 -13.17 -9.01
C GLY A 336 -13.19 -12.08 -8.02
N GLN A 337 -13.34 -12.48 -6.76
CA GLN A 337 -13.57 -11.60 -5.62
C GLN A 337 -12.81 -12.13 -4.40
N LEU A 338 -12.35 -11.21 -3.56
CA LEU A 338 -11.84 -11.48 -2.21
C LEU A 338 -12.99 -11.95 -1.30
N PRO A 339 -12.68 -12.64 -0.19
CA PRO A 339 -13.70 -13.06 0.80
C PRO A 339 -14.47 -11.90 1.42
N GLU A 340 -13.85 -10.72 1.50
CA GLU A 340 -14.42 -9.48 2.00
C GLU A 340 -13.87 -8.27 1.24
N GLY A 341 -14.54 -7.12 1.35
CA GLY A 341 -14.06 -5.87 0.79
C GLY A 341 -12.87 -5.32 1.58
N LEU A 342 -11.74 -5.10 0.91
CA LEU A 342 -10.48 -4.69 1.54
C LEU A 342 -9.75 -3.61 0.75
N ALA A 343 -9.07 -2.70 1.44
CA ALA A 343 -8.21 -1.69 0.84
C ALA A 343 -7.10 -1.25 1.80
N TYR A 344 -6.12 -0.50 1.32
CA TYR A 344 -5.08 0.14 2.14
C TYR A 344 -4.21 -0.83 2.96
N GLY A 345 -4.09 -2.09 2.53
CA GLY A 345 -3.12 -3.05 3.04
C GLY A 345 -1.81 -3.03 2.25
N ALA A 346 -0.94 -4.01 2.53
CA ALA A 346 0.29 -4.26 1.78
C ALA A 346 0.10 -5.41 0.80
N SER A 347 0.82 -5.40 -0.33
CA SER A 347 0.83 -6.52 -1.27
C SER A 347 2.22 -6.81 -1.82
N PHE A 348 2.52 -8.09 -2.03
CA PHE A 348 3.83 -8.57 -2.47
C PHE A 348 3.67 -9.64 -3.54
N SER A 349 4.49 -9.58 -4.59
CA SER A 349 4.57 -10.68 -5.57
C SER A 349 5.51 -11.74 -5.01
N VAL A 350 4.98 -12.92 -4.72
CA VAL A 350 5.71 -14.04 -4.11
C VAL A 350 5.53 -15.31 -4.93
N LYS A 351 6.24 -16.38 -4.56
CA LYS A 351 6.04 -17.68 -5.20
C LYS A 351 4.59 -18.14 -4.97
N GLY A 352 3.86 -18.39 -6.06
CA GLY A 352 2.49 -18.90 -6.04
C GLY A 352 1.40 -17.85 -6.15
N GLY A 353 1.68 -16.55 -5.96
CA GLY A 353 0.62 -15.54 -5.97
C GLY A 353 1.02 -14.14 -5.52
N VAL A 354 0.00 -13.32 -5.31
CA VAL A 354 0.12 -12.04 -4.60
C VAL A 354 -0.23 -12.26 -3.15
N LEU A 355 0.73 -12.02 -2.26
CA LEU A 355 0.50 -12.02 -0.81
C LEU A 355 -0.09 -10.68 -0.41
N MET A 356 -1.31 -10.68 0.08
CA MET A 356 -2.04 -9.51 0.58
C MET A 356 -2.01 -9.52 2.10
N VAL A 357 -1.54 -8.43 2.72
CA VAL A 357 -1.26 -8.37 4.15
C VAL A 357 -2.02 -7.21 4.78
N GLY A 358 -2.91 -7.53 5.72
CA GLY A 358 -3.75 -6.59 6.43
C GLY A 358 -4.72 -5.84 5.53
N GLY A 359 -4.96 -4.56 5.85
CA GLY A 359 -5.88 -3.66 5.16
C GLY A 359 -7.00 -3.15 6.04
N GLU A 360 -7.79 -2.23 5.50
CA GLU A 360 -9.00 -1.70 6.09
C GLU A 360 -10.22 -2.42 5.55
N ARG A 361 -11.08 -2.87 6.46
CA ARG A 361 -12.37 -3.52 6.17
C ARG A 361 -13.49 -2.49 6.01
N ALA A 362 -14.65 -2.97 5.58
CA ALA A 362 -15.87 -2.16 5.46
C ALA A 362 -16.28 -1.45 6.76
N ASP A 363 -16.06 -2.08 7.92
CA ASP A 363 -16.33 -1.51 9.25
C ASP A 363 -15.25 -0.53 9.74
N ARG A 364 -14.27 -0.21 8.88
CA ARG A 364 -13.11 0.67 9.16
C ARG A 364 -12.08 0.08 10.11
N THR A 365 -12.20 -1.17 10.54
CA THR A 365 -11.16 -1.83 11.34
C THR A 365 -9.97 -2.23 10.46
N ALA A 366 -8.80 -2.38 11.08
CA ALA A 366 -7.62 -2.92 10.40
C ALA A 366 -7.61 -4.45 10.50
N SER A 367 -7.27 -5.12 9.40
CA SER A 367 -7.17 -6.56 9.29
C SER A 367 -5.80 -7.06 9.70
N THR A 368 -5.78 -8.17 10.44
CA THR A 368 -4.58 -8.96 10.71
C THR A 368 -4.33 -10.02 9.64
N LYS A 369 -5.34 -10.28 8.79
CA LYS A 369 -5.33 -11.41 7.85
C LYS A 369 -4.28 -11.26 6.77
N VAL A 370 -3.75 -12.40 6.34
CA VAL A 370 -2.81 -12.51 5.24
C VAL A 370 -3.40 -13.49 4.24
N TYR A 371 -3.55 -13.09 2.98
CA TYR A 371 -4.08 -13.96 1.94
C TYR A 371 -3.06 -14.12 0.81
N LEU A 372 -2.84 -15.34 0.34
CA LEU A 372 -2.17 -15.59 -0.94
C LEU A 372 -3.21 -15.75 -2.03
N VAL A 373 -3.22 -14.82 -2.99
CA VAL A 373 -4.09 -14.84 -4.16
C VAL A 373 -3.33 -15.42 -5.35
N GLY A 374 -3.68 -16.65 -5.72
CA GLY A 374 -3.20 -17.35 -6.92
C GLY A 374 -4.12 -17.16 -8.12
N LEU A 375 -3.59 -17.44 -9.31
CA LEU A 375 -4.35 -17.44 -10.56
C LEU A 375 -4.00 -18.68 -11.40
N ASN A 376 -4.97 -19.58 -11.58
CA ASN A 376 -4.84 -20.79 -12.39
C ASN A 376 -5.97 -20.85 -13.40
N ASN A 377 -5.69 -20.92 -14.71
CA ASN A 377 -6.72 -21.04 -15.77
C ASN A 377 -7.90 -20.05 -15.61
N ASN A 378 -7.61 -18.79 -15.29
CA ASN A 378 -8.60 -17.73 -15.04
C ASN A 378 -9.48 -17.92 -13.79
N GLN A 379 -9.16 -18.90 -12.95
CA GLN A 379 -9.77 -19.08 -11.64
C GLN A 379 -8.83 -18.53 -10.58
N ILE A 380 -9.41 -17.74 -9.68
CA ILE A 380 -8.72 -17.27 -8.49
C ILE A 380 -8.74 -18.38 -7.44
N ASP A 381 -7.57 -18.61 -6.83
CA ASP A 381 -7.42 -19.42 -5.63
C ASP A 381 -6.96 -18.51 -4.49
N ILE A 382 -7.56 -18.63 -3.31
CA ILE A 382 -7.25 -17.79 -2.15
C ILE A 382 -6.98 -18.69 -0.97
N VAL A 383 -5.77 -18.54 -0.41
CA VAL A 383 -5.34 -19.23 0.79
C VAL A 383 -5.13 -18.17 1.87
N ASP A 384 -5.90 -18.24 2.96
CA ASP A 384 -5.67 -17.46 4.20
C ASP A 384 -4.49 -18.08 4.94
#